data_AF-A0A524DP54-F1
#
_entry.id   AF-A0A524DP54-F1
#
_cell.length_a   1.000
_cell.length_b   1.000
_cell.length_c   1.000
_cell.angle_alpha   90.00
_cell.angle_beta   90.00
_cell.angle_gamma   90.00
#
_symmetry.space_group_name_H-M   'P 1'
#
loop_
_entity.id
_entity.type
_entity.pdbx_description
1 polymer ?
#
loop_
_entity_poly.entity_id
_entity_poly.type
_entity_poly.pdbx_seq_one_letter_code
_entity_poly.pdbx_strand_id
1 'polypeptide(L)'
;MVILLSPLKNDLLKNIIVIILCAGEGTRLKKFTKEIPKPLIKVKSLNNKPILHHTINLLFKLGIQQIALVKGHLGHEIDEFLDSFIQDNPSLKTKLT
;
A
#
# COMPACT_ATOMS: atom_id res chain seq x y z
N MET A 1 -7.68 -23.86 27.04
CA MET A 1 -6.24 -24.20 26.95
C MET A 1 -5.83 -24.10 25.49
N VAL A 2 -5.12 -23.03 25.10
CA VAL A 2 -4.64 -22.88 23.72
C VAL A 2 -3.32 -23.62 23.63
N ILE A 3 -3.28 -24.70 22.86
CA ILE A 3 -2.05 -25.45 22.62
C ILE A 3 -1.14 -24.56 21.78
N LEU A 4 -0.03 -24.13 22.38
CA LEU A 4 1.02 -23.39 21.69
C LEU A 4 1.79 -24.39 20.81
N LEU A 5 1.37 -24.55 19.56
CA LEU A 5 1.93 -25.54 18.62
C LEU A 5 3.39 -25.25 18.19
N SER A 6 4.02 -24.18 18.72
CA SER A 6 5.41 -23.82 18.45
C SER A 6 6.04 -23.12 19.67
N PRO A 7 7.18 -23.61 20.20
CA PRO A 7 7.95 -22.92 21.23
C PRO A 7 8.67 -21.66 20.72
N LEU A 8 8.75 -21.47 19.40
CA LEU A 8 9.20 -20.21 18.82
C LEU A 8 8.03 -19.22 18.86
N LYS A 9 8.20 -18.11 19.57
CA LYS A 9 7.40 -16.89 19.37
C LYS A 9 7.59 -16.42 17.93
N ASN A 10 6.82 -17.00 17.02
CA ASN A 10 6.88 -16.66 15.61
C ASN A 10 6.02 -15.41 15.38
N ASP A 11 6.64 -14.24 15.48
CA ASP A 11 6.00 -12.95 15.22
C ASP A 11 5.94 -12.69 13.70
N LEU A 12 5.38 -13.66 12.96
CA LEU A 12 5.43 -13.74 11.49
C LEU A 12 4.95 -12.45 10.83
N LEU A 13 3.90 -11.83 11.35
CA LEU A 13 3.37 -10.57 10.83
C LEU A 13 4.35 -9.40 10.92
N LYS A 14 5.24 -9.39 11.93
CA LYS A 14 6.30 -8.39 12.04
C LYS A 14 7.46 -8.65 11.08
N ASN A 15 7.67 -9.91 10.69
CA ASN A 15 8.79 -10.34 9.85
C ASN A 15 8.43 -10.45 8.35
N ILE A 16 7.15 -10.28 7.99
CA ILE A 16 6.69 -10.28 6.61
C ILE A 16 6.92 -8.90 5.99
N ILE A 17 7.59 -8.89 4.84
CA ILE A 17 7.70 -7.73 3.96
C ILE A 17 6.75 -7.92 2.78
N VAL A 18 5.87 -6.95 2.56
CA VAL A 18 4.97 -6.93 1.41
C VAL A 18 5.51 -5.97 0.37
N ILE A 19 5.54 -6.41 -0.89
CA ILE A 19 5.95 -5.58 -2.02
C ILE A 19 4.71 -5.27 -2.85
N ILE A 20 4.40 -3.98 -3.03
CA ILE A 20 3.33 -3.51 -3.91
C ILE A 20 3.94 -2.98 -5.20
N LEU A 21 3.56 -3.56 -6.33
CA LEU A 21 4.06 -3.17 -7.65
C LEU A 21 3.20 -2.04 -8.23
N CYS A 22 3.74 -0.82 -8.21
CA CYS A 22 3.10 0.41 -8.70
C CYS A 22 3.74 0.95 -9.99
N ALA A 23 4.72 0.25 -10.58
CA ALA A 23 5.51 0.72 -11.71
C ALA A 23 4.85 0.62 -13.11
N GLY A 24 3.62 0.11 -13.20
CA GLY A 24 2.96 -0.15 -14.49
C GLY A 24 2.41 1.11 -15.16
N GLU A 25 2.68 1.28 -16.45
CA GLU A 25 2.21 2.41 -17.29
C GLU A 25 0.68 2.49 -17.49
N GLY A 26 -0.08 1.49 -17.06
CA GLY A 26 -1.55 1.54 -17.13
C GLY A 26 -2.11 1.62 -18.55
N THR A 27 -1.39 1.15 -19.56
CA THR A 27 -1.70 1.31 -21.00
C THR A 27 -3.09 0.83 -21.43
N ARG A 28 -3.64 -0.17 -20.73
CA ARG A 28 -5.01 -0.69 -20.96
C ARG A 28 -6.12 0.29 -20.58
N LEU A 29 -5.83 1.28 -19.75
CA LEU A 29 -6.79 2.29 -19.24
C LEU A 29 -6.44 3.71 -19.73
N LYS A 30 -5.71 3.84 -20.84
CA LYS A 30 -5.11 5.08 -21.38
C LYS A 30 -5.96 6.35 -21.33
N LYS A 31 -7.29 6.24 -21.41
CA LYS A 31 -8.21 7.40 -21.28
C LYS A 31 -8.14 8.08 -19.91
N PHE A 32 -7.77 7.35 -18.86
CA PHE A 32 -7.71 7.80 -17.47
C PHE A 32 -6.29 7.78 -16.88
N THR A 33 -5.34 7.09 -17.54
CA THR A 33 -4.00 6.82 -16.99
C THR A 33 -2.86 7.62 -17.63
N LYS A 34 -3.17 8.58 -18.52
CA LYS A 34 -2.15 9.48 -19.10
C LYS A 34 -1.53 10.42 -18.07
N GLU A 35 -2.31 10.82 -17.07
CA GLU A 35 -1.93 11.82 -16.07
C GLU A 35 -2.03 11.27 -14.64
N ILE A 36 -2.67 10.11 -14.46
CA ILE A 36 -2.91 9.52 -13.14
C ILE A 36 -2.36 8.09 -13.14
N PRO A 37 -1.40 7.74 -12.25
CA PRO A 37 -0.96 6.36 -12.08
C PRO A 37 -2.15 5.45 -11.79
N LYS A 38 -2.19 4.25 -12.39
CA LYS A 38 -3.27 3.29 -12.13
C LYS A 38 -3.53 3.04 -10.62
N PRO A 39 -2.50 2.91 -9.75
CA PRO A 39 -2.71 2.76 -8.31
C PRO A 39 -3.47 3.93 -7.66
N LEU A 40 -3.42 5.13 -8.24
CA LEU A 40 -4.05 6.34 -7.70
C LEU A 40 -5.45 6.61 -8.24
N ILE A 41 -5.95 5.78 -9.16
CA ILE A 41 -7.31 5.91 -9.67
C ILE A 41 -8.30 5.86 -8.50
N LYS A 42 -9.18 6.86 -8.43
CA LYS A 42 -10.26 6.96 -7.45
C LYS A 42 -11.50 6.26 -7.99
N VAL A 43 -12.14 5.46 -7.14
CA VAL A 43 -13.38 4.75 -7.48
C VAL A 43 -14.51 5.31 -6.63
N LYS A 44 -15.59 5.79 -7.26
CA LYS A 44 -16.72 6.44 -6.56
C LYS A 44 -17.35 5.51 -5.52
N SER A 45 -17.53 4.23 -5.83
CA SER A 45 -18.05 3.23 -4.89
C SER A 45 -17.11 2.90 -3.72
N LEU A 46 -15.85 3.33 -3.80
CA LEU A 46 -14.84 3.15 -2.74
C LEU A 46 -14.53 4.48 -2.04
N ASN A 47 -15.58 5.24 -1.73
CA ASN A 47 -15.52 6.53 -1.04
C ASN A 47 -14.61 7.56 -1.73
N ASN A 48 -14.50 7.47 -3.06
CA ASN A 48 -13.65 8.33 -3.88
C ASN A 48 -12.16 8.35 -3.44
N LYS A 49 -11.69 7.27 -2.81
CA LYS A 49 -10.29 7.10 -2.41
C LYS A 49 -9.50 6.32 -3.47
N PRO A 50 -8.19 6.55 -3.59
CA PRO A 50 -7.30 5.77 -4.45
C PRO A 50 -7.36 4.27 -4.17
N ILE A 51 -7.16 3.43 -5.20
CA ILE A 51 -7.05 1.98 -5.02
C ILE A 51 -5.91 1.65 -4.04
N LEU A 52 -4.76 2.31 -4.20
CA LEU A 52 -3.58 2.11 -3.34
C LEU A 52 -3.86 2.38 -1.85
N HIS A 53 -4.68 3.38 -1.53
CA HIS A 53 -5.11 3.67 -0.16
C HIS A 53 -5.78 2.44 0.47
N HIS A 54 -6.69 1.80 -0.25
CA HIS A 54 -7.42 0.63 0.27
C HIS A 54 -6.50 -0.57 0.48
N THR A 55 -5.57 -0.82 -0.44
CA THR A 55 -4.57 -1.88 -0.32
C THR A 55 -3.70 -1.68 0.91
N ILE A 56 -3.11 -0.49 1.07
CA ILE A 56 -2.23 -0.17 2.20
C ILE A 56 -2.99 -0.26 3.53
N ASN A 57 -4.19 0.33 3.61
CA ASN A 57 -5.02 0.28 4.80
C ASN A 57 -5.43 -1.15 5.19
N LEU A 58 -5.75 -2.00 4.21
CA LEU A 58 -6.05 -3.41 4.47
C LEU A 58 -4.85 -4.15 5.06
N LEU A 59 -3.66 -3.98 4.48
CA LEU A 59 -2.43 -4.61 4.98
C LEU A 59 -2.13 -4.19 6.43
N PHE A 60 -2.29 -2.91 6.76
CA PHE A 60 -2.12 -2.43 8.13
C PHE A 60 -3.17 -3.01 9.09
N LYS A 61 -4.44 -3.12 8.67
CA LYS A 61 -5.49 -3.77 9.47
C LYS A 61 -5.19 -5.25 9.74
N LEU A 62 -4.49 -5.92 8.83
CA LEU A 62 -4.01 -7.30 9.00
C LEU A 62 -2.75 -7.40 9.88
N GLY A 63 -2.23 -6.28 10.37
CA GLY A 63 -1.06 -6.24 11.24
C GLY A 63 0.28 -6.29 10.51
N ILE A 64 0.30 -6.16 9.19
CA ILE A 64 1.52 -6.09 8.38
C ILE A 64 2.15 -4.71 8.54
N GLN A 65 3.44 -4.69 8.83
CA GLN A 65 4.16 -3.46 9.21
C GLN A 65 5.31 -3.10 8.29
N GLN A 66 5.63 -3.92 7.29
CA GLN A 66 6.72 -3.62 6.37
C GLN A 66 6.18 -3.72 4.94
N ILE A 67 6.01 -2.58 4.30
CA ILE A 67 5.47 -2.47 2.95
C ILE A 67 6.45 -1.66 2.11
N ALA A 68 6.92 -2.24 1.01
CA ALA A 68 7.76 -1.58 0.03
C ALA A 68 6.97 -1.33 -1.27
N LEU A 69 7.08 -0.13 -1.84
CA LEU A 69 6.43 0.21 -3.10
C LEU A 69 7.45 0.27 -4.24
N VAL A 70 7.27 -0.60 -5.23
CA VAL A 70 8.05 -0.52 -6.47
C VAL A 70 7.36 0.45 -7.41
N LYS A 71 7.92 1.65 -7.51
CA LYS A 71 7.41 2.74 -8.35
C LYS A 71 8.11 2.76 -9.71
N GLY A 72 7.48 3.40 -10.69
CA GLY A 72 7.97 3.48 -12.07
C GLY A 72 7.41 4.71 -12.77
N HIS A 73 6.73 4.52 -13.90
CA HIS A 73 6.06 5.63 -14.60
C HIS A 73 5.13 6.40 -13.64
N LEU A 74 5.26 7.74 -13.63
CA LEU A 74 4.56 8.65 -12.70
C LEU A 74 4.81 8.34 -11.20
N GLY A 75 6.01 7.88 -10.85
CA GLY A 75 6.37 7.56 -9.47
C GLY A 75 6.27 8.72 -8.47
N HIS A 76 6.48 9.97 -8.92
CA HIS A 76 6.38 11.15 -8.05
C HIS A 76 4.97 11.36 -7.50
N GLU A 77 3.93 11.10 -8.31
CA GLU A 77 2.52 11.14 -7.86
C GLU A 77 2.27 10.11 -6.75
N ILE A 78 2.92 8.95 -6.83
CA ILE A 78 2.84 7.93 -5.77
C ILE A 78 3.49 8.48 -4.49
N ASP A 79 4.63 9.16 -4.60
CA ASP A 79 5.34 9.75 -3.45
C ASP A 79 4.52 10.85 -2.78
N GLU A 80 3.92 11.75 -3.54
CA GLU A 80 3.02 12.78 -3.00
C GLU A 80 1.80 12.15 -2.29
N PHE A 81 1.23 11.10 -2.88
CA PHE A 81 0.16 10.34 -2.23
C PHE A 81 0.63 9.70 -0.92
N LEU A 82 1.83 9.12 -0.89
CA LEU A 82 2.39 8.49 0.30
C LEU A 82 2.64 9.51 1.42
N ASP A 83 3.19 10.67 1.09
CA ASP A 83 3.44 11.75 2.05
C ASP A 83 2.13 12.22 2.70
N SER A 84 1.09 12.48 1.88
CA SER A 84 -0.25 12.82 2.38
C SER A 84 -0.85 11.70 3.23
N PHE A 85 -0.71 10.43 2.79
CA PHE A 85 -1.25 9.29 3.51
C PHE A 85 -0.58 9.08 4.87
N ILE A 86 0.73 9.29 4.97
CA ILE A 86 1.49 9.20 6.22
C ILE A 86 1.18 10.39 7.13
N GLN A 87 0.97 11.59 6.59
CA GLN A 87 0.55 12.75 7.39
C GLN A 87 -0.78 12.48 8.10
N ASP A 88 -1.73 11.85 7.40
CA ASP A 88 -3.02 11.43 7.96
C ASP A 88 -2.89 10.25 8.95
N ASN A 89 -1.77 9.51 8.90
CA ASN A 89 -1.52 8.32 9.70
C ASN A 89 -0.07 8.27 10.23
N PRO A 90 0.28 9.10 11.23
CA PRO A 90 1.68 9.32 11.64
C PRO A 90 2.39 8.05 12.13
N SER A 91 1.65 7.07 12.64
CA SER A 91 2.15 5.78 13.13
C SER A 91 2.71 4.86 12.03
N LEU A 92 2.58 5.24 10.76
CA LEU A 92 2.95 4.44 9.58
C LEU A 92 4.28 4.84 8.94
N LYS A 93 4.90 5.94 9.38
CA LYS A 93 6.09 6.53 8.71
C LYS A 93 7.31 5.59 8.62
N THR A 94 7.53 4.73 9.61
CA THR A 94 8.67 3.79 9.62
C THR A 94 8.40 2.46 8.90
N LYS A 95 7.20 2.31 8.34
CA LYS A 95 6.63 1.04 7.88
C LYS A 95 6.41 0.97 6.37
N LEU A 96 6.57 2.11 5.70
CA LEU A 96 6.28 2.32 4.30
C LEU A 96 7.51 2.95 3.66
N THR A 97 8.02 2.34 2.60
CA THR A 97 9.23 2.79 1.89
C THR A 97 9.07 2.63 0.39
#